data_AF-A0A2J8B3A9-F1
#
_entry.id   AF-A0A2J8B3A9-F1
#
_cell.length_a   1.000
_cell.length_b   1.000
_cell.length_c   1.000
_cell.angle_alpha   90.00
_cell.angle_beta   90.00
_cell.angle_gamma   90.00
#
_symmetry.space_group_name_H-M   'P 1'
#
loop_
_entity.id
_entity.type
_entity.pdbx_description
1 polymer ?
#
loop_
_entity_poly.entity_id
_entity_poly.type
_entity_poly.pdbx_seq_one_letter_code
_entity_poly.pdbx_strand_id
1 'polypeptide(L)'
;MKRCYYVRVGEETGCPVTVSDEPWQGDLAVTDASAITADRIFAAARRKLGLPLLIAETERLILRELWAEDQKRLAGLLTEEAELQKAGMNTELLRDQTCLEAYIRTQYRFFEYGLWGVFLRESREPIGLIGFSPGNPPELGYYISQKYRRRGYALEAGRAVFCYAKRELFFGQIALRIERGNTASLALAEALSHIAPAIPVDLRLKVQQ
;
A
#
# COMPACT_ATOMS: atom_id res chain seq x y z
N MET A 1 10.62 16.56 -21.13
CA MET A 1 10.52 15.29 -21.87
C MET A 1 9.07 14.82 -21.83
N LYS A 2 8.42 14.56 -22.98
CA LYS A 2 7.05 14.04 -23.02
C LYS A 2 6.94 12.84 -23.95
N ARG A 3 6.38 11.74 -23.47
CA ARG A 3 6.14 10.50 -24.24
C ARG A 3 4.74 9.98 -24.00
N CYS A 4 4.21 9.19 -24.93
CA CYS A 4 2.90 8.55 -24.81
C CYS A 4 3.05 7.08 -25.19
N TYR A 5 2.51 6.19 -24.35
CA TYR A 5 2.53 4.75 -24.55
C TYR A 5 1.11 4.22 -24.51
N TYR A 6 0.70 3.43 -25.49
CA TYR A 6 -0.55 2.70 -25.38
C TYR A 6 -0.32 1.42 -24.57
N VAL A 7 -1.06 1.24 -23.49
CA VAL A 7 -0.88 0.15 -22.54
C VAL A 7 -2.13 -0.71 -22.51
N ARG A 8 -1.97 -2.01 -22.77
CA ARG A 8 -3.04 -3.00 -22.57
C ARG A 8 -2.97 -3.52 -21.14
N VAL A 9 -4.10 -3.53 -20.45
CA VAL A 9 -4.25 -4.06 -19.07
C VAL A 9 -5.14 -5.30 -18.98
N GLY A 10 -5.85 -5.63 -20.07
CA GLY A 10 -6.65 -6.84 -20.26
C GLY A 10 -6.82 -7.13 -21.75
N GLU A 11 -7.61 -8.15 -22.09
CA GLU A 11 -7.81 -8.57 -23.49
C GLU A 11 -8.42 -7.46 -24.35
N GLU A 12 -9.42 -6.75 -23.80
CA GLU A 12 -10.14 -5.66 -24.49
C GLU A 12 -9.96 -4.30 -23.80
N THR A 13 -9.11 -4.22 -22.77
CA THR A 13 -8.94 -3.01 -21.96
C THR A 13 -7.54 -2.44 -22.10
N GLY A 14 -7.46 -1.16 -22.47
CA GLY A 14 -6.20 -0.43 -22.55
C GLY A 14 -6.40 1.08 -22.61
N CYS A 15 -5.35 1.84 -22.36
CA CYS A 15 -5.39 3.29 -22.41
C CYS A 15 -4.02 3.88 -22.80
N PRO A 16 -3.99 5.11 -23.36
CA PRO A 16 -2.75 5.84 -23.51
C PRO A 16 -2.28 6.37 -22.14
N VAL A 17 -1.01 6.16 -21.82
CA VAL A 17 -0.31 6.70 -20.65
C VAL A 17 0.69 7.75 -21.13
N THR A 18 0.51 8.97 -20.64
CA THR A 18 1.44 10.07 -20.88
C THR A 18 2.50 10.10 -19.79
N VAL A 19 3.77 10.19 -20.19
CA VAL A 19 4.92 10.26 -19.29
C VAL A 19 5.57 11.62 -19.46
N SER A 20 5.86 12.28 -18.35
CA SER A 20 6.37 13.65 -18.32
C SER A 20 7.39 13.83 -17.19
N ASP A 21 8.38 14.69 -17.39
CA ASP A 21 9.23 15.22 -16.32
C ASP A 21 8.62 16.38 -15.55
N GLU A 22 7.63 17.06 -16.14
CA GLU A 22 6.76 17.99 -15.45
C GLU A 22 5.59 17.24 -14.79
N PRO A 23 5.46 17.21 -13.44
CA PRO A 23 4.48 16.38 -12.73
C PRO A 23 3.02 16.61 -13.10
N TRP A 24 2.66 17.81 -13.56
CA TRP A 24 1.29 18.18 -13.94
C TRP A 24 0.96 17.94 -15.42
N GLN A 25 1.91 17.44 -16.22
CA GLN A 25 1.75 17.29 -17.68
C GLN A 25 1.67 15.84 -18.16
N GLY A 26 1.63 14.86 -17.25
CA GLY A 26 1.57 13.43 -17.56
C GLY A 26 0.72 12.62 -16.57
N ASP A 27 0.40 11.39 -16.97
CA ASP A 27 -0.17 10.36 -16.10
C ASP A 27 0.89 9.73 -15.18
N LEU A 28 2.16 9.73 -15.62
CA LEU A 28 3.33 9.28 -14.87
C LEU A 28 4.41 10.37 -14.88
N ALA A 29 4.85 10.78 -13.68
CA ALA A 29 5.94 11.72 -13.50
C ALA A 29 7.28 10.98 -13.36
N VAL A 30 8.31 11.40 -14.11
CA VAL A 30 9.65 10.79 -14.10
C VAL A 30 10.74 11.84 -14.06
N THR A 31 11.83 11.60 -13.33
CA THR A 31 12.97 12.53 -13.28
C THR A 31 13.83 12.47 -14.54
N ASP A 32 13.87 11.31 -15.19
CA ASP A 32 14.70 11.05 -16.36
C ASP A 32 14.20 9.80 -17.10
N ALA A 33 14.81 9.50 -18.25
CA ALA A 33 14.39 8.42 -19.12
C ALA A 33 14.59 7.01 -18.52
N SER A 34 15.53 6.82 -17.60
CA SER A 34 15.78 5.51 -16.97
C SER A 34 14.67 5.12 -15.99
N ALA A 35 13.97 6.11 -15.44
CA ALA A 35 12.83 5.90 -14.56
C ALA A 35 11.54 5.51 -15.32
N ILE A 36 11.58 5.45 -16.66
CA ILE A 36 10.48 4.98 -17.51
C ILE A 36 10.59 3.46 -17.66
N THR A 37 9.93 2.73 -16.78
CA THR A 37 9.87 1.26 -16.84
C THR A 37 8.49 0.78 -17.29
N ALA A 38 8.42 -0.45 -17.82
CA ALA A 38 7.16 -1.08 -18.20
C ALA A 38 6.20 -1.18 -16.99
N ASP A 39 6.72 -1.53 -15.82
CA ASP A 39 5.93 -1.68 -14.59
C ASP A 39 5.31 -0.35 -14.13
N ARG A 40 6.06 0.76 -14.19
CA ARG A 40 5.54 2.08 -13.82
C ARG A 40 4.51 2.60 -14.83
N ILE A 41 4.76 2.38 -16.12
CA ILE A 41 3.78 2.70 -17.17
C ILE A 41 2.50 1.87 -16.99
N PHE A 42 2.63 0.59 -16.67
CA PHE A 42 1.50 -0.30 -16.42
C PHE A 42 0.71 0.10 -15.17
N ALA A 43 1.40 0.45 -14.07
CA ALA A 43 0.76 0.98 -12.87
C ALA A 43 -0.04 2.26 -13.16
N ALA A 44 0.55 3.20 -13.91
CA ALA A 44 -0.14 4.42 -14.33
C ALA A 44 -1.38 4.11 -15.19
N ALA A 45 -1.29 3.13 -16.10
CA ALA A 45 -2.44 2.70 -16.91
C ALA A 45 -3.58 2.13 -16.05
N ARG A 46 -3.27 1.25 -15.10
CA ARG A 46 -4.26 0.67 -14.19
C ARG A 46 -4.96 1.74 -13.36
N ARG A 47 -4.19 2.63 -12.74
CA ARG A 47 -4.73 3.75 -11.94
C ARG A 47 -5.58 4.69 -12.77
N LYS A 48 -5.17 4.98 -14.02
CA LYS A 48 -5.95 5.79 -14.97
C LYS A 48 -7.30 5.16 -15.33
N LEU A 49 -7.36 3.83 -15.35
CA LEU A 49 -8.57 3.06 -15.61
C LEU A 49 -9.39 2.75 -14.34
N GLY A 50 -8.98 3.25 -13.17
CA GLY A 50 -9.65 2.95 -11.90
C GLY A 50 -9.48 1.51 -11.42
N LEU A 51 -8.50 0.79 -11.95
CA LEU A 51 -8.19 -0.59 -11.57
C LEU A 51 -7.10 -0.63 -10.49
N PRO A 52 -7.23 -1.48 -9.47
CA PRO A 52 -6.24 -1.55 -8.40
C PRO A 52 -4.94 -2.19 -8.91
N LEU A 53 -3.79 -1.69 -8.49
CA LEU A 53 -2.51 -2.34 -8.72
C LEU A 53 -2.28 -3.51 -7.75
N LEU A 54 -1.81 -4.64 -8.28
CA LEU A 54 -1.28 -5.75 -7.47
C LEU A 54 0.13 -5.37 -6.98
N ILE A 55 0.31 -5.33 -5.66
CA ILE A 55 1.57 -4.95 -5.02
C ILE A 55 2.45 -6.18 -4.80
N ALA A 56 1.83 -7.26 -4.32
CA ALA A 56 2.50 -8.55 -4.17
C ALA A 56 1.49 -9.68 -4.08
N GLU A 57 1.88 -10.84 -4.59
CA GLU A 57 1.31 -12.12 -4.20
C GLU A 57 2.35 -12.88 -3.39
N THR A 58 1.90 -13.47 -2.29
CA THR A 58 2.73 -14.34 -1.46
C THR A 58 2.16 -15.75 -1.51
N GLU A 59 2.71 -16.63 -0.69
CA GLU A 59 2.18 -17.99 -0.56
C GLU A 59 0.68 -17.97 -0.21
N ARG A 60 0.29 -17.13 0.76
CA ARG A 60 -1.06 -17.14 1.35
C ARG A 60 -1.84 -15.85 1.14
N LEU A 61 -1.19 -14.76 0.72
CA LEU A 61 -1.78 -13.42 0.68
C LEU A 61 -1.72 -12.79 -0.71
N ILE A 62 -2.67 -11.88 -0.92
CA ILE A 62 -2.69 -10.94 -2.03
C ILE A 62 -2.70 -9.54 -1.42
N LEU A 63 -1.71 -8.73 -1.78
CA LEU A 63 -1.61 -7.33 -1.41
C LEU A 63 -1.89 -6.48 -2.64
N ARG A 64 -2.89 -5.61 -2.57
CA ARG A 64 -3.24 -4.71 -3.67
C ARG A 64 -3.81 -3.39 -3.19
N GLU A 65 -3.76 -2.40 -4.07
CA GLU A 65 -4.51 -1.15 -3.92
C GLU A 65 -5.98 -1.42 -3.62
N LEU A 66 -6.54 -0.53 -2.78
CA LEU A 66 -7.97 -0.51 -2.51
C LEU A 66 -8.72 -0.18 -3.79
N TRP A 67 -9.91 -0.75 -3.92
CA TRP A 67 -10.75 -0.59 -5.10
C TRP A 67 -12.11 -0.04 -4.69
N ALA A 68 -12.78 0.71 -5.56
CA ALA A 68 -14.05 1.35 -5.23
C ALA A 68 -15.13 0.31 -4.84
N GLU A 69 -15.02 -0.89 -5.39
CA GLU A 69 -15.93 -2.02 -5.19
C GLU A 69 -15.62 -2.80 -3.90
N ASP A 70 -14.53 -2.47 -3.19
CA ASP A 70 -14.14 -3.15 -1.96
C ASP A 70 -14.94 -2.71 -0.74
N GLN A 71 -15.70 -1.61 -0.80
CA GLN A 71 -16.36 -1.02 0.37
C GLN A 71 -17.14 -2.08 1.19
N LYS A 72 -18.00 -2.86 0.52
CA LYS A 72 -18.77 -3.93 1.17
C LYS A 72 -17.91 -5.06 1.72
N ARG A 73 -16.79 -5.39 1.06
CA ARG A 73 -15.87 -6.46 1.48
C ARG A 73 -15.08 -6.04 2.71
N LEU A 74 -14.60 -4.80 2.73
CA LEU A 74 -13.79 -4.27 3.83
C LEU A 74 -14.62 -3.83 5.03
N ALA A 75 -15.93 -3.62 4.87
CA ALA A 75 -16.83 -3.27 5.97
C ALA A 75 -16.76 -4.25 7.15
N GLY A 76 -16.46 -5.53 6.92
CA GLY A 76 -16.25 -6.51 7.99
C GLY A 76 -15.11 -6.15 8.96
N LEU A 77 -14.10 -5.40 8.51
CA LEU A 77 -12.99 -4.94 9.35
C LEU A 77 -13.43 -3.87 10.36
N LEU A 78 -14.53 -3.15 10.09
CA LEU A 78 -15.08 -2.13 10.99
C LEU A 78 -15.67 -2.72 12.28
N THR A 79 -15.87 -4.04 12.36
CA THR A 79 -16.22 -4.70 13.63
C THR A 79 -15.17 -4.48 14.72
N GLU A 80 -13.93 -4.14 14.34
CA GLU A 80 -12.79 -3.89 15.21
C GLU A 80 -12.28 -2.45 15.06
N GLU A 81 -13.18 -1.49 14.84
CA GLU A 81 -12.82 -0.11 14.47
C GLU A 81 -11.87 0.58 15.45
N ALA A 82 -12.08 0.41 16.75
CA ALA A 82 -11.19 1.00 17.77
C ALA A 82 -9.73 0.53 17.59
N GLU A 83 -9.52 -0.71 17.15
CA GLU A 83 -8.19 -1.27 16.89
C GLU A 83 -7.59 -0.73 15.58
N LEU A 84 -8.40 -0.54 14.55
CA LEU A 84 -8.00 0.15 13.33
C LEU A 84 -7.52 1.59 13.64
N GLN A 85 -8.29 2.33 14.43
CA GLN A 85 -7.94 3.70 14.84
C GLN A 85 -6.65 3.74 15.67
N LYS A 86 -6.47 2.81 16.63
CA LYS A 86 -5.21 2.68 17.40
C LYS A 86 -4.01 2.38 16.48
N ALA A 87 -4.23 1.56 15.45
CA ALA A 87 -3.25 1.29 14.40
C ALA A 87 -3.02 2.47 13.43
N GLY A 88 -3.72 3.60 13.62
CA GLY A 88 -3.58 4.80 12.78
C GLY A 88 -4.28 4.70 11.42
N MET A 89 -5.19 3.74 11.25
CA MET A 89 -5.94 3.56 10.01
C MET A 89 -7.08 4.56 9.93
N ASN A 90 -7.25 5.24 8.79
CA ASN A 90 -8.40 6.08 8.55
C ASN A 90 -9.63 5.20 8.26
N THR A 91 -10.53 5.06 9.25
CA THR A 91 -11.71 4.19 9.16
C THR A 91 -12.81 4.78 8.28
N GLU A 92 -12.76 6.08 7.94
CA GLU A 92 -13.68 6.69 6.98
C GLU A 92 -13.56 6.06 5.60
N LEU A 93 -12.36 5.60 5.23
CA LEU A 93 -12.12 4.87 3.96
C LEU A 93 -12.93 3.58 3.85
N LEU A 94 -13.33 3.01 4.99
CA LEU A 94 -14.11 1.77 5.04
C LEU A 94 -15.61 2.05 5.17
N ARG A 95 -15.99 3.25 5.59
CA ARG A 95 -17.39 3.66 5.87
C ARG A 95 -18.00 4.43 4.71
N ASP A 96 -17.24 5.31 4.09
CA ASP A 96 -17.73 6.26 3.09
C ASP A 96 -17.08 5.99 1.72
N GLN A 97 -17.94 5.70 0.74
CA GLN A 97 -17.54 5.42 -0.64
C GLN A 97 -16.82 6.63 -1.26
N THR A 98 -17.28 7.84 -0.96
CA THR A 98 -16.70 9.09 -1.45
C THR A 98 -15.29 9.28 -0.90
N CYS A 99 -15.07 8.97 0.40
CA CYS A 99 -13.75 9.01 1.01
C CYS A 99 -12.82 7.97 0.38
N LEU A 100 -13.30 6.75 0.13
CA LEU A 100 -12.54 5.69 -0.52
C LEU A 100 -12.12 6.08 -1.96
N GLU A 101 -13.06 6.58 -2.76
CA GLU A 101 -12.80 7.02 -4.12
C GLU A 101 -11.85 8.23 -4.17
N ALA A 102 -12.02 9.18 -3.26
CA ALA A 102 -11.12 10.32 -3.12
C ALA A 102 -9.70 9.87 -2.74
N TYR A 103 -9.58 8.90 -1.84
CA TYR A 103 -8.31 8.31 -1.45
C TYR A 103 -7.63 7.62 -2.64
N ILE A 104 -8.33 6.73 -3.35
CA ILE A 104 -7.80 6.01 -4.52
C ILE A 104 -7.30 7.01 -5.58
N ARG A 105 -8.09 8.05 -5.87
CA ARG A 105 -7.78 9.06 -6.90
C ARG A 105 -6.59 9.94 -6.54
N THR A 106 -6.38 10.24 -5.25
CA THR A 106 -5.34 11.17 -4.81
C THR A 106 -4.09 10.45 -4.35
N GLN A 107 -4.21 9.50 -3.42
CA GLN A 107 -3.09 8.85 -2.77
C GLN A 107 -2.21 8.09 -3.77
N TYR A 108 -2.75 7.11 -4.49
CA TYR A 108 -1.95 6.27 -5.39
C TYR A 108 -1.47 7.01 -6.63
N ARG A 109 -2.24 8.01 -7.09
CA ARG A 109 -1.84 8.81 -8.26
C ARG A 109 -0.67 9.73 -7.94
N PHE A 110 -0.66 10.33 -6.75
CA PHE A 110 0.35 11.31 -6.38
C PHE A 110 1.57 10.69 -5.71
N PHE A 111 1.37 9.76 -4.77
CA PHE A 111 2.45 9.15 -4.01
C PHE A 111 2.94 7.84 -4.61
N GLU A 112 2.18 7.21 -5.51
CA GLU A 112 2.46 5.87 -6.06
C GLU A 112 2.41 4.73 -5.02
N TYR A 113 2.06 5.05 -3.77
CA TYR A 113 1.85 4.13 -2.65
C TYR A 113 0.77 4.64 -1.71
N GLY A 114 0.29 3.77 -0.82
CA GLY A 114 -0.68 4.09 0.22
C GLY A 114 -0.99 2.86 1.06
N LEU A 115 -2.17 2.83 1.67
CA LEU A 115 -2.76 1.65 2.30
C LEU A 115 -3.17 0.66 1.23
N TRP A 116 -2.84 -0.60 1.43
CA TRP A 116 -3.23 -1.71 0.58
C TRP A 116 -4.07 -2.69 1.38
N GLY A 117 -5.02 -3.33 0.70
CA GLY A 117 -5.79 -4.41 1.31
C GLY A 117 -4.96 -5.68 1.40
N VAL A 118 -5.06 -6.38 2.53
CA VAL A 118 -4.49 -7.71 2.74
C VAL A 118 -5.61 -8.72 2.56
N PHE A 119 -5.52 -9.56 1.53
CA PHE A 119 -6.53 -10.57 1.22
C PHE A 119 -5.94 -11.97 1.31
N LEU A 120 -6.71 -12.95 1.76
CA LEU A 120 -6.34 -14.36 1.61
C LEU A 120 -6.35 -14.74 0.13
N ARG A 121 -5.33 -15.47 -0.31
CA ARG A 121 -5.19 -15.86 -1.71
C ARG A 121 -6.30 -16.79 -2.20
N GLU A 122 -6.68 -17.76 -1.37
CA GLU A 122 -7.69 -18.77 -1.70
C GLU A 122 -9.10 -18.17 -1.70
N SER A 123 -9.54 -17.60 -0.58
CA SER A 123 -10.91 -17.11 -0.41
C SER A 123 -11.14 -15.70 -0.94
N ARG A 124 -10.07 -14.94 -1.23
CA ARG A 124 -10.11 -13.50 -1.53
C ARG A 124 -10.74 -12.65 -0.44
N GLU A 125 -10.83 -13.19 0.78
CA GLU A 125 -11.39 -12.48 1.93
C GLU A 125 -10.40 -11.43 2.43
N PRO A 126 -10.84 -10.19 2.71
CA PRO A 126 -10.00 -9.20 3.34
C PRO A 126 -9.76 -9.55 4.81
N ILE A 127 -8.50 -9.56 5.20
CA ILE A 127 -8.07 -9.89 6.57
C ILE A 127 -7.38 -8.72 7.27
N GLY A 128 -7.14 -7.63 6.56
CA GLY A 128 -6.42 -6.49 7.11
C GLY A 128 -6.05 -5.44 6.09
N LEU A 129 -5.26 -4.48 6.56
CA LEU A 129 -4.70 -3.36 5.81
C LEU A 129 -3.22 -3.26 6.11
N ILE A 130 -2.41 -2.87 5.13
CA ILE A 130 -0.99 -2.57 5.32
C ILE A 130 -0.56 -1.52 4.31
N GLY A 131 0.30 -0.58 4.70
CA GLY A 131 0.85 0.36 3.74
C GLY A 131 1.54 1.54 4.38
N PHE A 132 1.93 2.49 3.54
CA PHE A 132 2.69 3.64 3.97
C PHE A 132 1.86 4.91 3.97
N SER A 133 2.01 5.73 5.01
CA SER A 133 1.62 7.13 4.98
C SER A 133 2.79 8.00 4.51
N PRO A 134 2.53 9.07 3.75
CA PRO A 134 3.57 10.01 3.35
C PRO A 134 4.27 10.65 4.55
N GLY A 135 5.59 10.70 4.50
CA GLY A 135 6.45 11.24 5.55
C GLY A 135 7.91 11.21 5.14
N ASN A 136 8.79 11.77 5.96
CA ASN A 136 10.24 11.64 5.79
C ASN A 136 10.89 11.15 7.10
N PRO A 137 11.15 9.83 7.25
CA PRO A 137 10.84 8.76 6.29
C PRO A 137 9.33 8.42 6.21
N PRO A 138 8.86 7.75 5.14
CA PRO A 138 7.50 7.22 5.06
C PRO A 138 7.21 6.26 6.22
N GLU A 139 5.99 6.31 6.77
CA GLU A 139 5.64 5.53 7.96
C GLU A 139 4.78 4.31 7.58
N LEU A 140 5.22 3.12 7.99
CA LEU A 140 4.47 1.87 7.80
C LEU A 140 3.40 1.72 8.88
N GLY A 141 2.15 1.63 8.44
CA GLY A 141 1.01 1.20 9.25
C GLY A 141 0.51 -0.16 8.80
N TYR A 142 0.01 -0.96 9.75
CA TYR A 142 -0.65 -2.21 9.43
C TYR A 142 -1.73 -2.57 10.45
N TYR A 143 -2.67 -3.39 10.00
CA TYR A 143 -3.72 -3.96 10.81
C TYR A 143 -4.09 -5.32 10.25
N ILE A 144 -4.19 -6.34 11.12
CA ILE A 144 -4.73 -7.66 10.78
C ILE A 144 -5.87 -7.93 11.76
N SER A 145 -7.04 -8.34 11.25
CA SER A 145 -8.21 -8.67 12.07
C SER A 145 -7.87 -9.76 13.09
N GLN A 146 -8.43 -9.65 14.30
CA GLN A 146 -8.14 -10.53 15.44
C GLN A 146 -8.23 -12.01 15.09
N LYS A 147 -9.26 -12.43 14.34
CA LYS A 147 -9.44 -13.83 13.93
C LYS A 147 -8.28 -14.40 13.10
N TYR A 148 -7.47 -13.54 12.48
CA TYR A 148 -6.35 -13.90 11.61
C TYR A 148 -4.97 -13.65 12.22
N ARG A 149 -4.88 -13.09 13.44
CA ARG A 149 -3.60 -12.87 14.13
C ARG A 149 -2.95 -14.19 14.54
N ARG A 150 -1.67 -14.13 14.91
CA ARG A 150 -0.84 -15.28 15.36
C ARG A 150 -0.62 -16.40 14.32
N ARG A 151 -0.99 -16.16 13.04
CA ARG A 151 -0.76 -17.08 11.91
C ARG A 151 0.40 -16.64 10.99
N GLY A 152 1.13 -15.60 11.38
CA GLY A 152 2.27 -15.05 10.62
C GLY A 152 1.91 -14.08 9.49
N TYR A 153 0.63 -13.78 9.25
CA TYR A 153 0.21 -12.93 8.13
C TYR A 153 0.77 -11.50 8.17
N ALA A 154 0.91 -10.89 9.35
CA ALA A 154 1.50 -9.56 9.47
C ALA A 154 2.96 -9.54 9.00
N LEU A 155 3.74 -10.58 9.33
CA LEU A 155 5.14 -10.71 8.91
C LEU A 155 5.25 -11.00 7.42
N GLU A 156 4.41 -11.89 6.89
CA GLU A 156 4.36 -12.20 5.47
C GLU A 156 4.00 -10.96 4.63
N ALA A 157 2.95 -10.23 5.04
CA ALA A 157 2.55 -8.99 4.38
C ALA A 157 3.64 -7.91 4.51
N GLY A 158 4.20 -7.73 5.70
CA GLY A 158 5.26 -6.77 5.95
C GLY A 158 6.50 -7.04 5.09
N ARG A 159 6.94 -8.29 4.97
CA ARG A 159 8.05 -8.68 4.09
C ARG A 159 7.79 -8.29 2.64
N ALA A 160 6.62 -8.62 2.11
CA ALA A 160 6.25 -8.30 0.75
C ALA A 160 6.23 -6.78 0.50
N VAL A 161 5.66 -6.02 1.45
CA VAL A 161 5.63 -4.56 1.40
C VAL A 161 7.03 -3.94 1.46
N PHE A 162 7.93 -4.46 2.29
CA PHE A 162 9.33 -4.01 2.34
C PHE A 162 10.06 -4.28 1.02
N CYS A 163 9.84 -5.45 0.41
CA CYS A 163 10.41 -5.76 -0.91
C CYS A 163 9.91 -4.77 -1.97
N TYR A 164 8.61 -4.47 -1.99
CA TYR A 164 8.02 -3.49 -2.89
C TYR A 164 8.57 -2.08 -2.64
N ALA A 165 8.63 -1.65 -1.38
CA ALA A 165 9.16 -0.34 -1.00
C ALA A 165 10.61 -0.13 -1.45
N LYS A 166 11.43 -1.17 -1.40
CA LYS A 166 12.81 -1.12 -1.89
C LYS A 166 12.89 -1.03 -3.41
N ARG A 167 12.18 -1.92 -4.09
CA ARG A 167 12.35 -2.16 -5.52
C ARG A 167 11.63 -1.12 -6.38
N GLU A 168 10.41 -0.78 -5.98
CA GLU A 168 9.50 0.02 -6.80
C GLU A 168 9.41 1.46 -6.29
N LEU A 169 9.51 1.68 -4.96
CA LEU A 169 9.42 3.01 -4.36
C LEU A 169 10.78 3.63 -4.00
N PHE A 170 11.86 2.84 -4.09
CA PHE A 170 13.23 3.25 -3.80
C PHE A 170 13.40 3.91 -2.41
N PHE A 171 12.62 3.47 -1.42
CA PHE A 171 12.71 4.02 -0.07
C PHE A 171 14.07 3.73 0.56
N GLY A 172 14.76 4.78 0.96
CA GLY A 172 16.04 4.69 1.69
C GLY A 172 15.89 4.45 3.18
N GLN A 173 14.71 4.69 3.76
CA GLN A 173 14.39 4.47 5.17
C GLN A 173 12.87 4.38 5.35
N ILE A 174 12.41 3.65 6.37
CA ILE A 174 11.00 3.52 6.76
C ILE A 174 10.85 3.83 8.25
N ALA A 175 9.81 4.57 8.64
CA ALA A 175 9.40 4.73 10.04
C ALA A 175 8.37 3.69 10.45
N LEU A 176 8.41 3.29 11.72
CA LEU A 176 7.42 2.44 12.36
C LEU A 176 7.06 3.07 13.72
N ARG A 177 5.79 3.46 13.90
CA ARG A 177 5.31 4.05 15.15
C ARG A 177 4.49 3.06 15.96
N ILE A 178 5.04 2.66 17.10
CA ILE A 178 4.46 1.61 17.93
C ILE A 178 4.01 2.20 19.25
N GLU A 179 2.77 1.91 19.64
CA GLU A 179 2.25 2.29 20.95
C GLU A 179 3.02 1.57 22.08
N ARG A 180 3.31 2.30 23.16
CA ARG A 180 4.00 1.72 24.32
C ARG A 180 3.18 0.55 24.86
N GLY A 181 3.83 -0.61 25.04
CA GLY A 181 3.19 -1.84 25.51
C GLY A 181 2.63 -2.73 24.40
N ASN A 182 2.63 -2.30 23.14
CA ASN A 182 2.26 -3.16 22.01
C ASN A 182 3.42 -4.10 21.62
N THR A 183 3.57 -5.16 22.41
CA THR A 183 4.61 -6.18 22.24
C THR A 183 4.53 -6.91 20.90
N ALA A 184 3.32 -7.08 20.36
CA ALA A 184 3.12 -7.75 19.07
C ALA A 184 3.70 -6.95 17.91
N SER A 185 3.46 -5.63 17.89
CA SER A 185 4.03 -4.74 16.88
C SER A 185 5.54 -4.55 17.04
N LEU A 186 6.04 -4.54 18.29
CA LEU A 186 7.48 -4.49 18.54
C LEU A 186 8.19 -5.72 17.98
N ALA A 187 7.69 -6.92 18.28
CA ALA A 187 8.25 -8.16 17.75
C ALA A 187 8.19 -8.22 16.21
N LEU A 188 7.13 -7.68 15.60
CA LEU A 188 7.04 -7.57 14.14
C LEU A 188 8.10 -6.62 13.58
N ALA A 189 8.28 -5.44 14.18
CA ALA A 189 9.28 -4.46 13.78
C ALA A 189 10.71 -5.03 13.85
N GLU A 190 11.03 -5.74 14.94
CA GLU A 190 12.31 -6.43 15.09
C GLU A 190 12.50 -7.49 13.99
N ALA A 191 11.50 -8.34 13.77
CA ALA A 191 11.55 -9.36 12.72
C ALA A 191 11.75 -8.73 11.32
N LEU A 192 11.02 -7.67 10.99
CA LEU A 192 11.17 -6.98 9.69
C LEU A 192 12.57 -6.38 9.52
N SER A 193 13.13 -5.80 10.58
CA SER A 193 14.48 -5.23 10.57
C SER A 193 15.56 -6.28 10.31
N HIS A 194 15.39 -7.51 10.78
CA HIS A 194 16.33 -8.61 10.52
C HIS A 194 16.26 -9.15 9.08
N ILE A 195 15.07 -9.10 8.46
CA ILE A 195 14.82 -9.77 7.17
C ILE A 195 15.09 -8.84 5.99
N ALA A 196 14.91 -7.53 6.18
CA ALA A 196 15.15 -6.52 5.17
C ALA A 196 16.28 -5.56 5.60
N PRO A 197 17.52 -6.05 5.82
CA PRO A 197 18.63 -5.20 6.29
C PRO A 197 18.98 -4.06 5.33
N ALA A 198 18.42 -4.10 4.10
CA ALA A 198 18.69 -3.11 3.08
C ALA A 198 17.85 -1.83 3.17
N ILE A 199 16.78 -1.80 3.98
CA ILE A 199 16.09 -0.54 4.31
C ILE A 199 16.14 -0.36 5.84
N PRO A 200 16.89 0.64 6.34
CA PRO A 200 16.86 1.02 7.74
C PRO A 200 15.44 1.31 8.24
N VAL A 201 15.13 0.80 9.43
CA VAL A 201 13.86 1.03 10.12
C VAL A 201 14.07 2.01 11.27
N ASP A 202 13.41 3.16 11.22
CA ASP A 202 13.33 4.13 12.30
C ASP A 202 12.17 3.79 13.25
N LEU A 203 12.49 3.13 14.36
CA LEU A 203 11.52 2.73 15.38
C LEU A 203 11.24 3.89 16.34
N ARG A 204 10.00 4.38 16.31
CA ARG A 204 9.54 5.47 17.19
C ARG A 204 8.42 4.97 18.10
N LEU A 205 8.61 5.07 19.41
CA LEU A 205 7.53 4.80 20.36
C LEU A 205 6.55 5.98 20.39
N LYS A 206 5.24 5.72 20.29
CA LYS A 206 4.24 6.77 20.50
C LYS A 206 4.32 7.25 21.95
N VAL A 207 4.64 8.53 22.14
CA VAL A 207 4.50 9.21 23.43
C VAL A 207 3.02 9.59 23.54
N GLN A 208 2.32 9.13 24.58
CA GLN A 208 0.97 9.61 24.87
C GLN A 208 1.07 11.10 25.18
N GLN A 209 0.38 11.92 24.39
CA GLN A 209 0.11 13.32 24.73
C GLN A 209 -1.06 13.38 25.72
#